data_AF-A0A5K1BPL6-F1
#
_entry.id   AF-A0A5K1BPL6-F1
#
_cell.length_a   1.000
_cell.length_b   1.000
_cell.length_c   1.000
_cell.angle_alpha   90.00
_cell.angle_beta   90.00
_cell.angle_gamma   90.00
#
_symmetry.space_group_name_H-M   'P 1'
#
loop_
_entity.id
_entity.type
_entity.pdbx_description
1 polymer ?
#
loop_
_entity_poly.entity_id
_entity_poly.type
_entity_poly.pdbx_seq_one_letter_code
_entity_poly.pdbx_strand_id
1 'polypeptide(L)' 'IDAAINSGNSGGPAFNNKGQCVGIAFQSLKHEDVENIGYVIPTPVILHFIKDYEQSKEYT' A
#
# COMPACT_ATOMS: atom_id res chain seq x y z
N ILE A 1 -3.18 11.09 -0.16
CA ILE A 1 -1.83 11.33 0.39
C ILE A 1 -1.15 12.28 -0.57
N ASP A 2 -0.61 13.39 -0.05
CA ASP A 2 0.14 14.37 -0.84
C ASP A 2 1.64 14.02 -0.75
N ALA A 3 1.99 12.90 -1.37
CA ALA A 3 3.36 12.44 -1.50
C ALA A 3 3.50 11.72 -2.85
N ALA A 4 4.54 12.07 -3.61
CA ALA A 4 4.87 11.36 -4.83
C ALA A 4 5.20 9.89 -4.49
N ILE A 5 4.39 8.96 -4.98
CA ILE A 5 4.68 7.51 -4.91
C ILE A 5 5.25 7.10 -6.26
N ASN A 6 6.56 6.90 -6.28
CA ASN A 6 7.34 6.52 -7.46
C ASN A 6 8.01 5.16 -7.25
N SER A 7 8.64 4.67 -8.31
CA SER A 7 9.48 3.46 -8.25
C SER A 7 10.64 3.72 -7.29
N GLY A 8 10.70 2.97 -6.20
CA GLY A 8 11.64 3.17 -5.09
C GLY A 8 10.96 3.26 -3.73
N ASN A 9 9.78 3.89 -3.65
CA ASN A 9 9.02 4.02 -2.40
C ASN A 9 7.81 3.07 -2.34
N SER A 10 7.33 2.59 -3.50
CA SER A 10 6.29 1.57 -3.59
C SER A 10 6.70 0.29 -2.84
N GLY A 11 5.77 -0.29 -2.08
CA GLY A 11 6.04 -1.42 -1.18
C GLY A 11 6.46 -1.02 0.24
N GLY A 12 6.85 0.23 0.47
CA GLY A 12 7.17 0.76 1.79
C GLY A 12 5.93 1.06 2.66
N PRO A 13 6.10 1.20 3.99
CA PRO A 13 5.00 1.54 4.91
C PRO A 13 4.55 3.00 4.75
N ALA A 14 3.24 3.21 4.81
CA ALA A 14 2.64 4.54 4.96
C ALA A 14 2.29 4.76 6.44
N PHE A 15 2.66 5.92 7.01
CA PHE A 15 2.45 6.23 8.42
C PHE A 15 1.44 7.37 8.62
N ASN A 16 0.67 7.31 9.70
CA ASN A 16 -0.09 8.46 10.20
C ASN A 16 0.79 9.40 11.05
N ASN A 17 0.21 10.52 11.49
CA ASN A 17 0.89 11.52 12.33
C ASN A 17 1.32 11.01 13.73
N LYS A 18 0.88 9.82 14.13
CA LYS A 18 1.30 9.15 15.37
C LYS A 18 2.41 8.12 15.14
N GLY A 19 2.93 8.03 13.91
CA GLY A 19 3.95 7.04 13.54
C GLY A 19 3.41 5.62 13.42
N GLN A 20 2.10 5.43 13.31
CA GLN A 20 1.50 4.10 13.13
C GLN A 20 1.39 3.78 11.65
N CYS A 21 1.78 2.56 11.26
CA CYS A 21 1.61 2.09 9.89
C CYS A 21 0.11 1.96 9.58
N VAL A 22 -0.33 2.63 8.52
CA VAL A 22 -1.72 2.65 8.04
C VAL A 22 -1.90 1.96 6.68
N GLY A 23 -0.81 1.47 6.09
CA GLY A 23 -0.88 0.69 4.86
C GLY A 23 0.47 0.59 4.15
N ILE A 24 0.43 0.11 2.92
CA ILE A 24 1.59 -0.02 2.03
C ILE A 24 1.45 0.95 0.86
N ALA A 25 2.48 1.73 0.59
CA ALA A 25 2.55 2.62 -0.57
C ALA A 25 2.42 1.83 -1.87
N PHE A 26 1.56 2.29 -2.77
CA PHE A 26 1.33 1.66 -4.07
C PHE A 26 1.45 2.68 -5.20
N GLN A 27 2.37 2.41 -6.13
CA GLN A 27 2.46 3.14 -7.39
C GLN A 27 1.40 2.61 -8.36
N SER A 28 0.48 3.49 -8.78
CA SER A 28 -0.52 3.14 -9.79
C SER A 28 0.13 3.01 -11.18
N LEU A 29 -0.37 2.07 -11.99
CA LEU A 29 0.07 1.83 -13.38
C LEU A 29 -0.59 2.77 -14.40
N LYS A 30 -1.51 3.65 -13.96
CA LYS A 30 -2.19 4.59 -14.86
C LYS A 30 -1.20 5.69 -15.28
N HIS A 31 -1.00 5.76 -16.59
CA HIS A 31 0.04 6.48 -17.31
C HIS A 31 0.17 7.97 -16.92
N GLU A 32 1.44 8.39 -16.83
CA GLU A 32 2.08 9.68 -17.19
C GLU A 32 1.45 11.04 -16.79
N ASP A 33 0.15 11.15 -16.53
CA ASP A 33 -0.53 12.44 -16.28
C ASP A 33 -0.88 12.69 -14.81
N VAL A 34 -0.52 11.77 -13.91
CA VAL A 34 -0.91 11.85 -12.48
C VAL A 34 0.32 11.69 -11.58
N GLU A 35 1.30 12.58 -11.74
CA GLU A 35 2.56 12.56 -10.97
C GLU A 35 2.37 12.78 -9.45
N ASN A 36 1.17 13.17 -9.00
CA ASN A 36 0.91 13.61 -7.62
C ASN A 36 -0.19 12.82 -6.88
N ILE A 37 -0.68 11.68 -7.40
CA ILE A 37 -1.62 10.83 -6.65
C ILE A 37 -0.90 9.58 -6.15
N GLY A 38 -0.60 9.57 -4.85
CA GLY A 38 -0.18 8.36 -4.14
C GLY A 38 -1.37 7.49 -3.74
N TYR A 39 -1.25 6.19 -3.93
CA TYR A 39 -2.20 5.20 -3.40
C TYR A 39 -1.59 4.45 -2.22
N VAL A 40 -2.46 4.00 -1.32
CA VAL A 40 -2.08 3.18 -0.17
C VAL A 40 -2.99 1.96 -0.11
N ILE A 41 -2.42 0.77 -0.06
CA ILE A 41 -3.15 -0.46 0.27
C ILE A 41 -3.41 -0.41 1.78
N PRO A 42 -4.67 -0.31 2.23
CA PRO A 42 -4.96 -0.03 3.64
C PRO A 42 -4.79 -1.28 4.51
N THR A 43 -4.54 -1.09 5.81
CA THR A 43 -4.32 -2.18 6.76
C THR A 43 -5.39 -3.27 6.78
N PRO A 44 -6.71 -3.02 6.60
CA PRO A 44 -7.69 -4.11 6.56
C PRO A 44 -7.47 -5.07 5.38
N VAL A 45 -7.04 -4.57 4.22
CA VAL A 45 -6.72 -5.40 3.05
C VAL A 45 -5.47 -6.25 3.30
N ILE A 46 -4.44 -5.64 3.90
CA ILE A 46 -3.20 -6.34 4.27
C ILE A 46 -3.49 -7.45 5.28
N LEU A 47 -4.30 -7.14 6.31
CA LEU A 47 -4.67 -8.12 7.34
C LEU A 47 -5.54 -9.25 6.78
N HIS A 48 -6.41 -8.96 5.82
CA HIS A 48 -7.17 -9.99 5.12
C HIS A 48 -6.21 -10.95 4.39
N PHE A 49 -5.31 -10.41 3.57
CA PHE A 49 -4.30 -11.20 2.85
C PHE A 49 -3.47 -12.11 3.77
N ILE A 50 -2.96 -11.56 4.88
CA ILE A 50 -2.16 -12.33 5.84
C ILE A 50 -2.98 -13.46 6.46
N LYS A 51 -4.21 -13.16 6.90
CA LYS A 51 -5.08 -14.16 7.54
C LYS A 51 -5.45 -15.30 6.60
N ASP A 52 -5.77 -14.97 5.35
CA ASP A 52 -6.07 -15.99 4.34
C ASP A 52 -4.87 -16.91 4.16
N TYR A 53 -3.69 -16.32 3.91
CA TYR A 53 -2.46 -17.07 3.73
C TYR A 53 -2.09 -17.94 4.93
N GLU A 54 -2.29 -17.44 6.16
CA GLU A 54 -2.03 -18.23 7.38
C GLU A 54 -2.89 -19.49 7.45
N GLN A 55 -4.15 -19.41 7.00
CA GLN A 55 -5.15 -20.48 7.05
C GLN A 55 -5.02 -21.49 5.92
N SER A 56 -4.82 -21.04 4.68
CA SER A 56 -4.81 -21.90 3.49
C SER A 56 -3.40 -22.23 2.98
N LYS A 57 -2.36 -21.52 3.43
CA LYS A 57 -0.99 -21.52 2.86
C LYS A 57 -0.92 -21.08 1.39
N GLU A 58 -2.01 -20.57 0.86
CA GLU A 58 -2.18 -20.12 -0.52
C GLU A 58 -3.04 -18.86 -0.55
N TYR A 59 -2.91 -18.03 -1.58
CA TYR A 59 -3.82 -16.90 -1.76
C TYR A 59 -4.85 -17.29 -2.83
N THR A 60 -6.13 -17.31 -2.47
CA THR A 60 -7.26 -17.71 -3.33
C THR A 60 -8.29 -16.61 -3.41
#